data_AF-A0A4Q5WUP9-F1
#
_entry.id   AF-A0A4Q5WUP9-F1
#
_cell.length_a   1.000
_cell.length_b   1.000
_cell.length_c   1.000
_cell.angle_alpha   90.00
_cell.angle_beta   90.00
_cell.angle_gamma   90.00
#
_symmetry.space_group_name_H-M   'P 1'
#
loop_
_entity.id
_entity.type
_entity.pdbx_description
1 polymer ?
#
loop_
_entity_poly.entity_id
_entity_poly.type
_entity_poly.pdbx_seq_one_letter_code
_entity_poly.pdbx_strand_id
1 'polypeptide(L)'
;MKHPKPASRYSLLLLFMLLLAFAAAAQPAPKGGTGPGATRSLGGLLQLTLSPNPARERLLVSGKLAEAGPVNLTIIAHNGSVVYTAYTLQGAGAFRRYIPLDGLAAGAYWLRLSSGSGEESRSFIKQ
;
A
#
# COMPACT_ATOMS: atom_id res chain seq x y z
N MET A 1 -39.74 46.55 10.08
CA MET A 1 -38.34 46.55 9.63
C MET A 1 -37.77 45.14 9.80
N LYS A 2 -37.31 44.56 8.69
CA LYS A 2 -36.87 43.15 8.55
C LYS A 2 -35.34 43.07 8.69
N HIS A 3 -34.86 42.15 9.54
CA HIS A 3 -33.62 41.34 9.48
C HIS A 3 -33.08 41.03 10.90
N PRO A 4 -32.36 39.91 11.15
CA PRO A 4 -31.50 39.19 10.19
C PRO A 4 -31.68 37.67 10.06
N LYS A 5 -31.05 37.16 8.99
CA LYS A 5 -30.93 35.78 8.54
C LYS A 5 -30.11 34.92 9.51
N PRO A 6 -30.47 33.64 9.75
CA PRO A 6 -29.50 32.64 10.15
C PRO A 6 -28.73 32.13 8.93
N ALA A 7 -27.41 32.29 9.00
CA ALA A 7 -26.43 31.76 8.05
C ALA A 7 -26.44 30.22 8.08
N SER A 8 -27.02 29.60 7.06
CA SER A 8 -26.90 28.16 6.84
C SER A 8 -25.55 27.87 6.17
N ARG A 9 -24.57 27.51 7.00
CA ARG A 9 -23.20 27.09 6.62
C ARG A 9 -23.17 25.65 6.09
N TYR A 10 -24.07 25.30 5.19
CA TYR A 10 -24.19 23.95 4.62
C TYR A 10 -24.07 23.92 3.09
N SER A 11 -23.39 24.89 2.50
CA SER A 11 -23.21 24.97 1.04
C SER A 11 -21.74 25.22 0.66
N LEU A 12 -20.82 24.54 1.36
CA LEU A 12 -19.40 24.51 1.00
C LEU A 12 -18.72 23.18 1.37
N LEU A 13 -19.51 22.11 1.49
CA LEU A 13 -19.03 20.76 1.83
C LEU A 13 -19.53 19.68 0.84
N LEU A 14 -20.23 20.09 -0.22
CA LEU A 14 -20.78 19.20 -1.24
C LEU A 14 -20.21 19.45 -2.65
N LEU A 15 -19.15 20.26 -2.75
CA LEU A 15 -18.45 20.56 -4.01
C LEU A 15 -16.95 20.21 -3.95
N PHE A 16 -16.58 19.16 -3.21
CA PHE A 16 -15.21 18.65 -3.12
C PHE A 16 -15.08 17.12 -3.23
N MET A 17 -16.14 16.41 -3.61
CA MET A 17 -16.07 14.98 -3.99
C MET A 17 -16.40 14.78 -5.47
N LEU A 18 -15.73 15.57 -6.30
CA LEU A 18 -15.54 15.29 -7.72
C LEU A 18 -14.04 15.17 -7.97
N LEU A 19 -13.44 14.05 -7.59
CA LEU A 19 -12.22 13.50 -8.20
C LEU A 19 -11.94 12.11 -7.59
N LEU A 20 -11.42 11.20 -8.40
CA LEU A 20 -11.09 9.78 -8.11
C LEU A 20 -12.18 8.73 -8.35
N ALA A 21 -12.80 8.78 -9.53
CA ALA A 21 -13.11 7.54 -10.24
C ALA A 21 -12.45 7.62 -11.61
N PHE A 22 -11.12 7.43 -11.65
CA PHE A 22 -10.39 7.32 -12.91
C PHE A 22 -9.58 6.03 -12.95
N ALA A 23 -9.91 5.24 -13.97
CA ALA A 23 -9.13 4.17 -14.59
C ALA A 23 -8.79 2.93 -13.74
N ALA A 24 -9.71 1.98 -13.75
CA ALA A 24 -9.32 0.58 -13.94
C ALA A 24 -8.69 0.44 -15.33
N ALA A 25 -7.38 0.68 -15.43
CA ALA A 25 -6.62 0.31 -16.61
C ALA A 25 -6.45 -1.22 -16.59
N ALA A 26 -7.28 -1.91 -17.37
CA ALA A 26 -6.96 -3.24 -17.86
C ALA A 26 -5.61 -3.16 -18.58
N GLN A 27 -4.55 -3.68 -17.95
CA GLN A 27 -3.25 -3.77 -18.59
C GLN A 27 -3.36 -4.76 -19.77
N PRO A 28 -2.93 -4.39 -20.98
CA PRO A 28 -2.84 -5.35 -22.08
C PRO A 28 -1.87 -6.47 -21.68
N ALA A 29 -2.32 -7.71 -21.86
CA ALA A 29 -1.51 -8.90 -21.59
C ALA A 29 -0.14 -8.80 -22.26
N PRO A 30 0.98 -8.99 -21.54
CA PRO A 30 2.29 -9.04 -22.16
C PRO A 30 2.38 -10.28 -23.05
N LYS A 31 2.41 -10.07 -24.38
CA LYS A 31 2.71 -11.13 -25.35
C LYS A 31 4.19 -11.54 -25.22
N GLY A 32 4.41 -12.82 -24.93
CA GLY A 32 5.63 -13.55 -25.29
C GLY A 32 6.84 -13.38 -24.37
N GLY A 33 7.20 -14.46 -23.67
CA GLY A 33 8.44 -14.57 -22.91
C GLY A 33 8.43 -15.80 -22.00
N THR A 34 8.49 -16.99 -22.60
CA THR A 34 8.53 -18.27 -21.90
C THR A 34 9.90 -18.45 -21.23
N GLY A 35 9.93 -18.37 -19.90
CA GLY A 35 11.09 -18.71 -19.08
C GLY A 35 10.65 -18.86 -17.61
N PRO A 36 10.81 -20.04 -16.97
CA PRO A 36 10.42 -20.22 -15.58
C PRO A 36 11.48 -19.58 -14.68
N GLY A 37 11.24 -18.36 -14.19
CA GLY A 37 12.11 -17.75 -13.15
C GLY A 37 12.36 -16.25 -13.24
N ALA A 38 11.69 -15.49 -14.12
CA ALA A 38 11.82 -14.04 -14.12
C ALA A 38 11.03 -13.42 -12.95
N THR A 39 11.66 -13.29 -11.78
CA THR A 39 11.33 -12.21 -10.84
C THR A 39 11.58 -10.90 -11.59
N ARG A 40 10.52 -10.34 -12.17
CA ARG A 40 10.53 -9.02 -12.80
C ARG A 40 10.87 -7.97 -11.73
N SER A 41 12.16 -7.75 -11.49
CA SER A 41 12.65 -6.49 -10.92
C SER A 41 12.59 -5.47 -12.05
N LEU A 42 11.41 -4.87 -12.22
CA LEU A 42 11.15 -3.85 -13.24
C LEU A 42 11.38 -2.47 -12.63
N GLY A 43 12.51 -1.86 -12.98
CA GLY A 43 12.67 -0.41 -13.17
C GLY A 43 12.27 0.48 -12.00
N GLY A 44 13.21 0.72 -11.09
CA GLY A 44 13.06 1.55 -9.90
C GLY A 44 13.31 0.68 -8.68
N LEU A 45 14.49 0.79 -8.07
CA LEU A 45 14.88 -0.06 -6.93
C LEU A 45 14.03 0.31 -5.70
N LEU A 46 12.81 -0.22 -5.65
CA LEU A 46 12.09 -0.43 -4.42
C LEU A 46 12.90 -1.49 -3.65
N GLN A 47 13.37 -1.10 -2.47
CA GLN A 47 14.07 -2.01 -1.56
C GLN A 47 13.19 -2.21 -0.34
N LEU A 48 12.53 -3.35 -0.21
CA LEU A 48 11.65 -3.67 0.91
C LEU A 48 12.38 -4.55 1.93
N THR A 49 12.42 -4.10 3.18
CA THR A 49 12.95 -4.86 4.32
C THR A 49 11.90 -4.96 5.41
N LEU A 50 11.71 -6.18 5.93
CA LEU A 50 10.77 -6.50 7.01
C LEU A 50 11.56 -6.96 8.24
N SER A 51 11.29 -6.36 9.40
CA SER A 51 11.95 -6.72 10.65
C SER A 51 11.04 -6.48 11.87
N PRO A 52 11.21 -7.20 12.98
CA PRO A 52 11.94 -8.46 13.09
C PRO A 52 11.26 -9.57 12.28
N ASN A 53 11.99 -10.65 11.96
CA ASN A 53 11.43 -11.87 11.41
C ASN A 53 12.08 -13.07 12.11
N PRO A 54 11.35 -13.82 12.97
CA PRO A 54 9.91 -13.73 13.22
C PRO A 54 9.44 -12.45 13.95
N ALA A 55 8.22 -12.00 13.66
CA ALA A 55 7.54 -10.87 14.29
C ALA A 55 6.49 -11.34 15.30
N ARG A 56 6.29 -10.57 16.37
CA ARG A 56 5.29 -10.86 17.42
C ARG A 56 4.16 -9.84 17.39
N GLU A 57 4.40 -8.64 17.91
CA GLU A 57 3.35 -7.62 18.04
C GLU A 57 3.34 -6.63 16.87
N ARG A 58 4.52 -6.30 16.35
CA ARG A 58 4.69 -5.28 15.32
C ARG A 58 5.72 -5.71 14.28
N LEU A 59 5.48 -5.32 13.04
CA LEU A 59 6.41 -5.43 11.94
C LEU A 59 6.89 -4.04 11.53
N LEU A 60 8.19 -3.81 11.57
CA LEU A 60 8.84 -2.69 10.91
C LEU A 60 9.01 -3.01 9.43
N VAL A 61 8.27 -2.25 8.62
CA VAL A 61 8.42 -2.18 7.18
C VAL A 61 9.30 -0.99 6.86
N SER A 62 10.41 -1.24 6.19
CA SER A 62 11.32 -0.18 5.76
C SER A 62 11.68 -0.34 4.31
N GLY A 63 11.97 0.78 3.66
CA GLY A 63 12.43 0.74 2.30
C GLY A 63 12.82 2.09 1.74
N LYS A 64 13.06 2.12 0.43
CA LYS A 64 13.40 3.33 -0.30
C LYS A 64 12.52 3.46 -1.53
N LEU A 65 11.99 4.66 -1.75
CA LEU A 65 11.26 5.04 -2.95
C LEU A 65 12.14 5.92 -3.83
N ALA A 66 12.09 5.68 -5.14
CA ALA A 66 12.77 6.53 -6.12
C ALA A 66 12.09 7.90 -6.25
N GLU A 67 10.76 7.91 -6.22
CA GLU A 67 9.93 9.10 -6.40
C GLU A 67 8.89 9.19 -5.28
N ALA A 68 8.47 10.40 -4.96
CA ALA A 68 7.39 10.63 -4.00
C ALA A 68 6.06 10.17 -4.63
N GLY A 69 5.22 9.49 -3.86
CA GLY A 69 3.97 9.01 -4.40
C GLY A 69 3.17 8.13 -3.46
N PRO A 70 2.04 7.60 -3.97
CA PRO A 70 1.22 6.68 -3.22
C PRO A 70 1.92 5.32 -3.07
N VAL A 71 1.83 4.78 -1.86
CA VAL A 71 2.29 3.46 -1.47
C VAL A 71 1.11 2.68 -0.91
N ASN A 72 0.92 1.48 -1.43
CA ASN A 72 -0.03 0.50 -0.93
C ASN A 72 0.73 -0.67 -0.30
N LEU A 73 0.43 -0.95 0.97
CA LEU A 73 0.94 -2.08 1.72
C LEU A 73 -0.20 -3.07 1.92
N THR A 74 0.01 -4.33 1.55
CA THR A 74 -0.97 -5.40 1.72
C THR A 74 -0.32 -6.59 2.42
N ILE A 75 -0.93 -7.12 3.48
CA ILE A 75 -0.52 -8.40 4.09
C ILE A 75 -1.49 -9.48 3.66
N ILE A 76 -0.92 -10.58 3.15
CA ILE A 76 -1.62 -11.72 2.58
C ILE A 76 -1.25 -12.95 3.41
N ALA A 77 -2.26 -13.68 3.88
CA ALA A 77 -2.08 -14.93 4.61
C ALA A 77 -1.73 -16.10 3.68
N HIS A 78 -1.26 -17.21 4.25
CA HIS A 78 -0.91 -18.44 3.51
C HIS A 78 -2.04 -18.99 2.60
N ASN A 79 -3.31 -18.71 2.95
CA ASN A 79 -4.48 -19.10 2.16
C ASN A 79 -4.85 -18.09 1.05
N GLY A 80 -4.01 -17.08 0.81
CA GLY A 80 -4.26 -16.01 -0.17
C GLY A 80 -5.19 -14.90 0.30
N SER A 81 -5.74 -14.97 1.53
CA SER A 81 -6.62 -13.93 2.05
C SER A 81 -5.84 -12.68 2.42
N VAL A 82 -6.37 -11.51 2.03
CA VAL A 82 -5.84 -10.22 2.48
C VAL A 82 -6.31 -9.97 3.91
N VAL A 83 -5.36 -9.83 4.84
CA VAL A 83 -5.64 -9.61 6.27
C VAL A 83 -5.34 -8.18 6.73
N TYR A 84 -4.61 -7.41 5.93
CA TYR A 84 -4.31 -6.02 6.20
C TYR A 84 -4.04 -5.26 4.91
N THR A 85 -4.53 -4.02 4.85
CA THR A 85 -4.21 -3.08 3.77
C THR A 85 -3.99 -1.69 4.36
N ALA A 86 -2.94 -1.00 3.92
CA ALA A 86 -2.69 0.39 4.27
C ALA A 86 -2.25 1.18 3.05
N TYR A 87 -2.88 2.33 2.85
CA TYR A 87 -2.53 3.30 1.83
C TYR A 87 -1.87 4.52 2.47
N THR A 88 -0.82 5.05 1.87
CA THR A 88 -0.18 6.29 2.34
C THR A 88 0.52 7.02 1.21
N LEU A 89 0.65 8.34 1.34
CA LEU A 89 1.53 9.14 0.51
C LEU A 89 2.90 9.21 1.18
N GLN A 90 3.93 8.83 0.46
CA GLN A 90 5.29 8.82 0.97
C GLN A 90 6.19 9.70 0.10
N GLY A 91 7.06 10.49 0.73
CA GLY A 91 8.10 11.24 0.02
C GLY A 91 9.12 10.32 -0.64
N ALA A 92 9.88 10.85 -1.58
CA ALA A 92 11.03 10.14 -2.15
C ALA A 92 12.07 9.85 -1.06
N GLY A 93 12.85 8.78 -1.23
CA GLY A 93 13.88 8.39 -0.28
C GLY A 93 13.43 7.32 0.71
N ALA A 94 14.10 7.24 1.86
CA ALA A 94 13.91 6.17 2.83
C ALA A 94 12.63 6.39 3.65
N PHE A 95 11.90 5.30 3.91
CA PHE A 95 10.73 5.30 4.79
C PHE A 95 10.78 4.14 5.78
N ARG A 96 10.05 4.31 6.89
CA ARG A 96 9.89 3.33 7.96
C ARG A 96 8.47 3.39 8.47
N ARG A 97 7.82 2.24 8.64
CA ARG A 97 6.46 2.14 9.16
C ARG A 97 6.32 0.92 10.03
N TYR A 98 5.69 1.10 11.18
CA TYR A 98 5.27 -0.02 12.02
C TYR A 98 3.86 -0.45 11.63
N ILE A 99 3.67 -1.74 11.40
CA ILE A 99 2.36 -2.37 11.23
C ILE A 99 2.06 -3.19 12.49
N PRO A 100 0.94 -2.91 13.19
CA PRO A 100 0.48 -3.79 14.27
C PRO A 100 0.04 -5.13 13.68
N LEU A 101 0.40 -6.22 14.35
CA LEU A 101 0.04 -7.60 13.97
C LEU A 101 -0.99 -8.20 14.94
N ASP A 102 -1.59 -7.36 15.79
CA ASP A 102 -2.62 -7.76 16.74
C ASP A 102 -3.81 -8.39 16.01
N GLY A 103 -4.28 -9.54 16.51
CA GLY A 103 -5.38 -10.28 15.90
C GLY A 103 -4.98 -11.18 14.72
N LEU A 104 -3.72 -11.17 14.27
CA LEU A 104 -3.22 -12.16 13.32
C LEU A 104 -2.80 -13.45 14.04
N ALA A 105 -3.25 -14.59 13.52
CA ALA A 105 -2.79 -15.90 13.98
C ALA A 105 -1.29 -16.10 13.73
N ALA A 106 -0.66 -16.98 14.49
CA ALA A 106 0.71 -17.40 14.21
C ALA A 106 0.79 -18.11 12.85
N GLY A 107 1.80 -17.80 12.04
CA GLY A 107 1.94 -18.38 10.71
C GLY A 107 2.78 -17.56 9.74
N ALA A 108 2.88 -18.04 8.50
CA ALA A 108 3.56 -17.36 7.42
C ALA A 108 2.63 -16.36 6.71
N TYR A 109 3.17 -15.19 6.41
CA TYR A 109 2.49 -14.10 5.72
C TYR A 109 3.40 -13.50 4.64
N TRP A 110 2.80 -12.91 3.61
CA TRP A 110 3.48 -12.08 2.62
C TRP A 110 3.04 -10.63 2.78
N LEU A 111 4.00 -9.72 2.87
CA LEU A 111 3.76 -8.31 2.71
C LEU A 111 4.11 -7.91 1.27
N ARG A 112 3.13 -7.35 0.57
CA ARG A 112 3.29 -6.72 -0.73
C ARG A 112 3.31 -5.20 -0.55
N LEU A 113 4.27 -4.54 -1.18
CA LEU A 113 4.34 -3.10 -1.33
C LEU A 113 4.23 -2.75 -2.81
N SER A 114 3.21 -1.99 -3.18
CA SER A 114 3.03 -1.46 -4.53
C SER A 114 3.13 0.07 -4.51
N SER A 115 3.82 0.65 -5.47
CA SER A 115 4.03 2.10 -5.62
C SER A 115 4.13 2.47 -7.11
N GLY A 116 4.22 3.76 -7.42
CA GLY A 116 4.53 4.21 -8.78
C GLY A 116 5.87 3.69 -9.31
N SER A 117 6.82 3.38 -8.42
CA SER A 117 8.14 2.83 -8.77
C SER A 117 8.16 1.31 -9.00
N GLY A 118 7.03 0.63 -8.78
CA GLY A 118 6.92 -0.83 -8.93
C GLY A 118 6.33 -1.51 -7.71
N GLU A 119 6.41 -2.84 -7.73
CA GLU A 119 5.85 -3.73 -6.71
C GLU A 119 6.92 -4.72 -6.21
N GLU A 120 7.03 -4.86 -4.89
CA GLU A 120 7.89 -5.85 -4.26
C GLU A 120 7.10 -6.60 -3.17
N SER A 121 7.38 -7.89 -3.02
CA SER A 121 6.78 -8.73 -1.98
C SER A 121 7.86 -9.42 -1.14
N ARG A 122 7.65 -9.49 0.17
CA ARG A 122 8.53 -10.16 1.13
C ARG A 122 7.71 -10.96 2.13
N SER A 123 8.18 -12.15 2.47
CA SER A 123 7.55 -13.00 3.48
C SER A 123 8.08 -12.69 4.88
N PHE A 124 7.24 -12.85 5.89
CA PHE A 124 7.63 -12.86 7.30
C PHE A 124 6.83 -13.90 8.08
N ILE A 125 7.34 -14.29 9.24
CA ILE A 125 6.69 -15.24 10.14
C ILE A 125 6.11 -14.47 11.33
N LYS A 126 4.83 -14.66 11.63
CA LYS A 126 4.18 -14.21 12.86
C LYS A 126 4.24 -15.32 13.91
N GLN A 127 4.68 -15.00 15.12
CA GLN A 127 4.66 -15.85 16.31
C GLN A 127 3.68 -15.33 17.35
#